data_AF-A0A974PWX4-F1
#
_entry.id   AF-A0A974PWX4-F1
#
_cell.length_a   1.000
_cell.length_b   1.000
_cell.length_c   1.000
_cell.angle_alpha   90.00
_cell.angle_beta   90.00
_cell.angle_gamma   90.00
#
_symmetry.space_group_name_H-M   'P 1'
#
loop_
_entity.id
_entity.type
_entity.pdbx_description
1 polymer ?
#
loop_
_entity_poly.entity_id
_entity_poly.type
_entity_poly.pdbx_seq_one_letter_code
_entity_poly.pdbx_strand_id
1 'polypeptide(L)'
;MKRRDFIAAAAALPLLAGGEALAAPAGRRKAAAKPAAAKKKPSAAKPAVAPAAANENRVAAAALPDEPAPRWRSYELTTRIEVRRGSGPTRLWLPLALFKDTPWQRALGHGWQGNFARAGIYRDPAAEMEVFTAEWADGVPPQLELVSRVETQDRHFDVTKKHCAPERGEILRRNLQSTELMPINDKTREIAERIVGRVRDPLAQGKVLYDWVAERALRDPETPALAAGGIDTPPQLADALGRNAGHALLFVALARAVGLPARPVFGLRCDYSKLLPSLGALGELNRAFHCRAEFYAPGYDWIPVNPADLRQAVIAEKLAADDGKLAVLKKLGFGFWEMNWIGLNTALEVTPRDSRARPLPFLATPYVETADGVLDTADGERFLVSIKASRSEA
;
A
#
# COMPACT_ATOMS: atom_id res chain seq x y z
N MET A 1 -38.74 -26.97 -33.35
CA MET A 1 -39.43 -28.19 -32.89
C MET A 1 -38.36 -29.10 -32.28
N LYS A 2 -38.35 -29.59 -31.04
CA LYS A 2 -39.31 -29.64 -29.93
C LYS A 2 -38.49 -29.59 -28.63
N ARG A 3 -39.05 -28.90 -27.63
CA ARG A 3 -38.70 -28.97 -26.20
C ARG A 3 -38.94 -30.39 -25.66
N ARG A 4 -38.29 -30.73 -24.53
CA ARG A 4 -38.99 -31.17 -23.31
C ARG A 4 -38.05 -31.32 -22.12
N ASP A 5 -38.43 -30.61 -21.07
CA ASP A 5 -38.06 -30.74 -19.67
C ASP A 5 -38.42 -32.11 -19.07
N PHE A 6 -37.94 -32.37 -17.85
CA PHE A 6 -38.55 -33.07 -16.70
C PHE A 6 -37.40 -33.58 -15.79
N ILE A 7 -37.43 -33.68 -14.46
CA ILE A 7 -38.24 -33.17 -13.34
C ILE A 7 -37.38 -33.43 -12.05
N ALA A 8 -37.59 -32.63 -11.00
CA ALA A 8 -37.10 -32.87 -9.65
C ALA A 8 -38.09 -33.67 -8.78
N ALA A 9 -37.62 -34.56 -7.90
CA ALA A 9 -38.27 -35.01 -6.64
C ALA A 9 -37.32 -36.02 -5.96
N ALA A 10 -36.78 -35.83 -4.74
CA ALA A 10 -37.38 -35.76 -3.40
C ALA A 10 -37.33 -37.10 -2.63
N ALA A 11 -36.73 -37.01 -1.43
CA ALA A 11 -36.95 -37.78 -0.20
C ALA A 11 -36.59 -39.29 -0.14
N ALA A 12 -35.78 -39.67 0.85
CA ALA A 12 -36.27 -40.29 2.10
C ALA A 12 -35.11 -40.83 2.98
N LEU A 13 -35.12 -40.44 4.26
CA LEU A 13 -34.42 -41.08 5.39
C LEU A 13 -35.13 -42.39 5.78
N PRO A 14 -34.48 -43.23 6.60
CA PRO A 14 -35.10 -43.52 7.90
C PRO A 14 -34.15 -43.53 9.10
N LEU A 15 -34.77 -43.24 10.25
CA LEU A 15 -34.30 -43.29 11.64
C LEU A 15 -34.27 -44.71 12.23
N LEU A 16 -33.42 -44.91 13.24
CA LEU A 16 -33.59 -45.78 14.43
C LEU A 16 -32.84 -45.07 15.58
N ALA A 17 -33.53 -44.40 16.54
CA ALA A 17 -34.01 -44.90 17.85
C ALA A 17 -32.86 -45.39 18.77
N GLY A 18 -32.71 -45.02 20.04
CA GLY A 18 -33.49 -44.27 21.03
C GLY A 18 -32.87 -44.55 22.42
N GLY A 19 -33.08 -43.69 23.43
CA GLY A 19 -32.64 -43.96 24.81
C GLY A 19 -32.64 -42.73 25.74
N GLU A 20 -33.84 -42.37 26.20
CA GLU A 20 -34.32 -41.76 27.46
C GLU A 20 -33.47 -40.85 28.38
N ALA A 21 -34.21 -39.89 28.94
CA ALA A 21 -33.84 -38.83 29.88
C ALA A 21 -34.11 -39.21 31.34
N LEU A 22 -33.42 -38.54 32.29
CA LEU A 22 -33.90 -38.33 33.67
C LEU A 22 -33.36 -37.00 34.21
N ALA A 23 -34.22 -36.23 34.89
CA ALA A 23 -33.97 -34.91 35.43
C ALA A 23 -34.16 -34.85 36.96
N ALA A 24 -33.37 -33.95 37.61
CA ALA A 24 -33.61 -33.23 38.88
C ALA A 24 -33.50 -34.04 40.21
N PRO A 25 -33.18 -33.41 41.40
CA PRO A 25 -33.52 -32.02 41.75
C PRO A 25 -32.51 -31.17 42.55
N ALA A 26 -32.90 -29.91 42.70
CA ALA A 26 -32.27 -28.83 43.45
C ALA A 26 -32.38 -28.99 44.99
N GLY A 27 -31.35 -28.53 45.70
CA GLY A 27 -31.33 -28.39 47.16
C GLY A 27 -30.94 -26.98 47.61
N ARG A 28 -31.93 -26.21 48.09
CA ARG A 28 -31.75 -24.94 48.81
C ARG A 28 -31.13 -25.20 50.19
N ARG A 29 -30.15 -24.40 50.62
CA ARG A 29 -29.88 -24.18 52.05
C ARG A 29 -29.63 -22.71 52.38
N LYS A 30 -30.46 -22.21 53.30
CA LYS A 30 -30.51 -20.86 53.86
C LYS A 30 -29.37 -20.61 54.83
N ALA A 31 -28.99 -19.34 54.95
CA ALA A 31 -28.19 -18.75 56.01
C ALA A 31 -28.85 -18.87 57.40
N ALA A 32 -28.04 -19.03 58.45
CA ALA A 32 -28.40 -18.67 59.82
C ALA A 32 -27.16 -18.42 60.72
N ALA A 33 -27.16 -17.20 61.30
CA ALA A 33 -26.79 -16.80 62.67
C ALA A 33 -25.42 -17.13 63.31
N LYS A 34 -24.77 -16.03 63.74
CA LYS A 34 -23.71 -15.94 64.76
C LYS A 34 -24.16 -16.47 66.14
N PRO A 35 -23.20 -16.85 67.00
CA PRO A 35 -23.31 -16.63 68.44
C PRO A 35 -22.24 -15.66 68.98
N ALA A 36 -22.49 -15.27 70.23
CA ALA A 36 -22.10 -14.05 70.90
C ALA A 36 -20.68 -14.03 71.51
N ALA A 37 -20.33 -12.81 71.95
CA ALA A 37 -19.06 -12.37 72.50
C ALA A 37 -18.67 -13.00 73.84
N ALA A 38 -17.35 -13.22 74.02
CA ALA A 38 -16.70 -13.39 75.32
C ALA A 38 -15.61 -12.32 75.51
N LYS A 39 -15.71 -11.56 76.61
CA LYS A 39 -14.80 -10.49 77.03
C LYS A 39 -13.46 -11.06 77.54
N LYS A 40 -12.33 -10.49 77.14
CA LYS A 40 -11.04 -10.55 77.87
C LYS A 40 -10.38 -9.16 77.96
N LYS A 41 -9.74 -8.94 79.11
CA LYS A 41 -9.15 -7.71 79.68
C LYS A 41 -7.96 -7.12 78.88
N PRO A 42 -7.59 -5.84 79.11
CA PRO A 42 -6.66 -5.09 78.28
C PRO A 42 -5.20 -5.44 78.58
N SER A 43 -4.41 -5.66 77.52
CA SER A 43 -2.95 -5.80 77.57
C SER A 43 -2.31 -4.70 76.73
N ALA A 44 -1.17 -4.23 77.21
CA ALA A 44 -0.40 -3.06 76.80
C ALA A 44 -0.24 -2.84 75.27
N ALA A 45 -0.30 -1.57 74.90
CA ALA A 45 -0.15 -1.05 73.54
C ALA A 45 1.22 -1.42 72.92
N LYS A 46 1.17 -2.02 71.72
CA LYS A 46 2.25 -1.94 70.72
C LYS A 46 1.84 -0.88 69.68
N PRO A 47 2.76 -0.06 69.16
CA PRO A 47 2.41 0.93 68.15
C PRO A 47 1.90 0.25 66.87
N ALA A 48 0.73 0.69 66.42
CA ALA A 48 0.14 0.25 65.16
C ALA A 48 1.00 0.76 64.00
N VAL A 49 1.48 -0.16 63.17
CA VAL A 49 2.01 0.15 61.84
C VAL A 49 0.82 0.62 61.00
N ALA A 50 0.88 1.87 60.52
CA ALA A 50 -0.12 2.42 59.63
C ALA A 50 -0.25 1.56 58.35
N PRO A 51 -1.45 1.38 57.78
CA PRO A 51 -1.58 0.70 56.50
C PRO A 51 -0.80 1.51 55.46
N ALA A 52 0.10 0.84 54.75
CA ALA A 52 0.79 1.42 53.61
C ALA A 52 -0.26 1.88 52.61
N ALA A 53 -0.42 3.19 52.45
CA ALA A 53 -1.21 3.77 51.38
C ALA A 53 -0.60 3.26 50.06
N ALA A 54 -1.36 2.45 49.33
CA ALA A 54 -1.03 2.13 47.95
C ALA A 54 -1.03 3.46 47.19
N ASN A 55 0.17 3.95 46.87
CA ASN A 55 0.34 5.13 46.05
C ASN A 55 -0.01 4.73 44.62
N GLU A 56 -1.30 4.74 44.28
CA GLU A 56 -1.77 4.75 42.90
C GLU A 56 -1.43 6.11 42.29
N ASN A 57 -0.12 6.35 42.07
CA ASN A 57 0.32 7.30 41.07
C ASN A 57 -0.13 6.71 39.73
N ARG A 58 -1.39 6.97 39.35
CA ARG A 58 -1.76 7.10 37.95
C ARG A 58 -0.84 8.18 37.40
N VAL A 59 0.25 7.76 36.78
CA VAL A 59 1.00 8.61 35.87
C VAL A 59 -0.05 9.04 34.85
N ALA A 60 -0.54 10.27 34.99
CA ALA A 60 -1.32 10.90 33.95
C ALA A 60 -0.47 10.76 32.70
N ALA A 61 -0.99 10.03 31.70
CA ALA A 61 -0.35 9.96 30.41
C ALA A 61 -0.10 11.41 30.01
N ALA A 62 1.17 11.82 29.99
CA ALA A 62 1.54 13.12 29.48
C ALA A 62 0.87 13.22 28.12
N ALA A 63 -0.06 14.16 27.96
CA ALA A 63 -0.65 14.43 26.67
C ALA A 63 0.53 14.64 25.73
N LEU A 64 0.65 13.77 24.72
CA LEU A 64 1.64 13.97 23.69
C LEU A 64 1.41 15.40 23.14
N PRO A 65 2.48 16.18 22.91
CA PRO A 65 2.32 17.51 22.33
C PRO A 65 1.47 17.40 21.06
N ASP A 66 0.56 18.36 20.87
CA ASP A 66 -0.30 18.41 19.69
C ASP A 66 0.56 18.25 18.42
N GLU A 67 0.11 17.37 17.53
CA GLU A 67 0.80 17.12 16.27
C GLU A 67 0.92 18.45 15.52
N PRO A 68 2.13 18.85 15.09
CA PRO A 68 2.31 20.13 14.43
C PRO A 68 1.40 20.24 13.21
N ALA A 69 0.89 21.44 12.97
CA ALA A 69 -0.11 21.68 11.93
C ALA A 69 0.36 21.10 10.57
N PRO A 70 -0.57 20.48 9.82
CA PRO A 70 -0.34 19.97 8.48
C PRO A 70 0.48 20.94 7.60
N ARG A 71 1.77 20.64 7.32
CA ARG A 71 2.60 21.44 6.42
C ARG A 71 2.46 20.93 4.99
N TRP A 72 1.35 21.30 4.36
CA TRP A 72 1.11 21.05 2.94
C TRP A 72 2.12 21.80 2.07
N ARG A 73 2.60 21.12 1.04
CA ARG A 73 3.47 21.65 -0.02
C ARG A 73 2.73 21.52 -1.34
N SER A 74 2.67 22.60 -2.09
CA SER A 74 1.97 22.61 -3.38
C SER A 74 2.99 22.51 -4.52
N TYR A 75 2.69 21.62 -5.46
CA TYR A 75 3.53 21.29 -6.61
C TYR A 75 2.77 21.54 -7.91
N GLU A 76 3.44 22.11 -8.89
CA GLU A 76 3.00 22.17 -10.27
C GLU A 76 3.87 21.23 -11.11
N LEU A 77 3.25 20.17 -11.63
CA LEU A 77 3.89 19.13 -12.45
C LEU A 77 3.58 19.40 -13.92
N THR A 78 4.59 19.79 -14.69
CA THR A 78 4.48 19.99 -16.13
C THR A 78 5.02 18.76 -16.87
N THR A 79 4.15 18.11 -17.64
CA THR A 79 4.48 16.98 -18.52
C THR A 79 4.35 17.43 -19.97
N ARG A 80 5.44 17.30 -20.73
CA ARG A 80 5.49 17.54 -22.17
C ARG A 80 5.77 16.24 -22.89
N ILE A 81 5.01 15.99 -23.95
CA ILE A 81 5.12 14.81 -24.81
C ILE A 81 5.22 15.26 -26.25
N GLU A 82 6.24 14.76 -26.95
CA GLU A 82 6.37 14.88 -28.40
C GLU A 82 6.70 13.52 -29.00
N VAL A 83 5.93 13.09 -30.00
CA VAL A 83 6.24 11.88 -30.77
C VAL A 83 6.76 12.31 -32.14
N ARG A 84 8.03 12.00 -32.41
CA ARG A 84 8.75 12.46 -33.61
C ARG A 84 8.64 11.48 -34.77
N ARG A 85 8.54 10.19 -34.48
CA ARG A 85 8.48 9.11 -35.46
C ARG A 85 7.47 8.04 -35.05
N GLY A 86 6.29 8.12 -35.62
CA GLY A 86 5.26 7.10 -35.55
C GLY A 86 4.50 7.03 -36.88
N SER A 87 3.98 5.85 -37.19
CA SER A 87 3.04 5.65 -38.29
C SER A 87 1.61 5.50 -37.75
N GLY A 88 0.63 5.97 -38.51
CA GLY A 88 -0.78 5.76 -38.21
C GLY A 88 -1.31 6.59 -37.03
N PRO A 89 -2.55 6.30 -36.59
CA PRO A 89 -3.14 6.97 -35.44
C PRO A 89 -2.33 6.69 -34.17
N THR A 90 -2.13 7.73 -33.36
CA THR A 90 -1.39 7.63 -32.09
C THR A 90 -2.34 7.82 -30.92
N ARG A 91 -2.17 7.01 -29.86
CA ARG A 91 -2.94 7.09 -28.62
C ARG A 91 -2.01 7.19 -27.42
N LEU A 92 -2.35 8.06 -26.48
CA LEU A 92 -1.62 8.26 -25.24
C LEU A 92 -2.52 7.94 -24.06
N TRP A 93 -1.95 7.27 -23.06
CA TRP A 93 -2.46 7.16 -21.70
C TRP A 93 -1.40 7.66 -20.73
N LEU A 94 -1.70 8.75 -20.04
CA LEU A 94 -0.82 9.39 -19.06
C LEU A 94 -1.46 9.27 -17.66
N PRO A 95 -0.89 8.49 -16.74
CA PRO A 95 -1.39 8.42 -15.37
C PRO A 95 -1.28 9.78 -14.69
N LEU A 96 -2.36 10.21 -14.03
CA LEU A 96 -2.43 11.44 -13.26
C LEU A 96 -2.31 11.15 -11.76
N ALA A 97 -2.19 12.21 -10.96
CA ALA A 97 -2.23 12.11 -9.51
C ALA A 97 -3.53 11.45 -9.04
N LEU A 98 -3.50 10.79 -7.87
CA LEU A 98 -4.69 10.19 -7.27
C LEU A 98 -5.86 11.19 -7.23
N PHE A 99 -6.97 10.83 -7.88
CA PHE A 99 -8.17 11.67 -7.94
C PHE A 99 -8.95 11.75 -6.62
N LYS A 100 -8.66 10.84 -5.67
CA LYS A 100 -9.23 10.87 -4.32
C LYS A 100 -8.26 11.55 -3.40
N ASP A 101 -8.75 12.54 -2.67
CA ASP A 101 -7.99 13.15 -1.60
C ASP A 101 -7.68 12.13 -0.51
N THR A 102 -6.44 12.18 -0.04
CA THR A 102 -5.94 11.41 1.08
C THR A 102 -5.46 12.38 2.17
N PRO A 103 -5.22 11.90 3.40
CA PRO A 103 -4.62 12.75 4.45
C PRO A 103 -3.24 13.34 4.09
N TRP A 104 -2.59 12.84 3.04
CA TRP A 104 -1.21 13.15 2.68
C TRP A 104 -1.05 13.68 1.23
N GLN A 105 -2.12 13.68 0.42
CA GLN A 105 -2.11 14.19 -0.95
C GLN A 105 -3.50 14.66 -1.41
N ARG A 106 -3.55 15.75 -2.17
CA ARG A 106 -4.75 16.28 -2.83
C ARG A 106 -4.45 16.68 -4.27
N ALA A 107 -5.34 16.35 -5.19
CA ALA A 107 -5.24 16.80 -6.59
C ALA A 107 -6.09 18.07 -6.77
N LEU A 108 -5.44 19.20 -7.05
CA LEU A 108 -6.12 20.50 -7.22
C LEU A 108 -6.68 20.70 -8.64
N GLY A 109 -6.19 19.94 -9.61
CA GLY A 109 -6.69 19.94 -10.98
C GLY A 109 -5.61 19.80 -12.04
N HIS A 110 -6.07 19.71 -13.30
CA HIS A 110 -5.23 19.52 -14.47
C HIS A 110 -5.64 20.51 -15.57
N GLY A 111 -4.65 21.11 -16.23
CA GLY A 111 -4.83 21.87 -17.47
C GLY A 111 -3.96 21.27 -18.57
N TRP A 112 -4.43 21.25 -19.81
CA TRP A 112 -3.67 20.68 -20.92
C TRP A 112 -3.93 21.40 -22.23
N GLN A 113 -2.94 21.35 -23.11
CA GLN A 113 -2.99 21.89 -24.47
C GLN A 113 -2.17 20.99 -25.41
N GLY A 114 -2.50 21.00 -26.69
CA GLY A 114 -1.84 20.15 -27.68
C GLY A 114 -2.57 20.17 -29.02
N ASN A 115 -2.11 19.33 -29.94
CA ASN A 115 -2.66 19.19 -31.29
C ASN A 115 -3.43 17.88 -31.50
N PHE A 116 -4.01 17.33 -30.43
CA PHE A 116 -4.81 16.10 -30.46
C PHE A 116 -6.17 16.33 -31.13
N ALA A 117 -6.69 15.29 -31.79
CA ALA A 117 -8.05 15.30 -32.33
C ALA A 117 -9.09 15.08 -31.23
N ARG A 118 -8.74 14.28 -30.22
CA ARG A 118 -9.58 14.00 -29.05
C ARG A 118 -8.70 13.90 -27.81
N ALA A 119 -9.19 14.43 -26.70
CA ALA A 119 -8.58 14.22 -25.40
C ALA A 119 -9.64 14.21 -24.30
N GLY A 120 -9.29 13.63 -23.16
CA GLY A 120 -10.14 13.62 -21.99
C GLY A 120 -9.46 12.94 -20.82
N ILE A 121 -10.17 12.87 -19.71
CA ILE A 121 -9.76 12.11 -18.52
C ILE A 121 -10.79 11.02 -18.29
N TYR A 122 -10.33 9.80 -18.04
CA TYR A 122 -11.19 8.77 -17.49
C TYR A 122 -10.67 8.32 -16.13
N ARG A 123 -11.61 7.82 -15.32
CA ARG A 123 -11.35 7.30 -13.99
C ARG A 123 -11.72 5.84 -13.94
N ASP A 124 -10.88 5.06 -13.29
CA ASP A 124 -11.21 3.71 -12.86
C ASP A 124 -11.22 3.70 -11.32
N PRO A 125 -12.41 3.80 -10.69
CA PRO A 125 -12.54 3.75 -9.24
C PRO A 125 -12.13 2.40 -8.63
N ALA A 126 -12.15 1.32 -9.42
CA ALA A 126 -11.71 0.00 -8.99
C ALA A 126 -10.18 -0.10 -9.02
N ALA A 127 -9.51 0.53 -9.98
CA ALA A 127 -8.05 0.58 -10.01
C ALA A 127 -7.44 1.74 -9.20
N GLU A 128 -8.29 2.64 -8.68
CA GLU A 128 -7.89 3.93 -8.09
C GLU A 128 -6.96 4.71 -9.01
N MET A 129 -7.36 4.76 -10.27
CA MET A 129 -6.57 5.30 -11.36
C MET A 129 -7.33 6.44 -12.02
N GLU A 130 -6.63 7.53 -12.30
CA GLU A 130 -7.08 8.61 -13.16
C GLU A 130 -6.07 8.79 -14.28
N VAL A 131 -6.54 8.82 -15.51
CA VAL A 131 -5.68 8.77 -16.69
C VAL A 131 -6.13 9.82 -17.68
N PHE A 132 -5.20 10.67 -18.09
CA PHE A 132 -5.36 11.51 -19.25
C PHE A 132 -5.19 10.67 -20.51
N THR A 133 -6.14 10.77 -21.43
CA THR A 133 -6.09 10.11 -22.73
C THR A 133 -6.09 11.14 -23.84
N ALA A 134 -5.31 10.91 -24.88
CA ALA A 134 -5.33 11.72 -26.09
C ALA A 134 -5.13 10.85 -27.34
N GLU A 135 -5.81 11.23 -28.42
CA GLU A 135 -5.73 10.57 -29.72
C GLU A 135 -5.36 11.59 -30.81
N TRP A 136 -4.41 11.20 -31.65
CA TRP A 136 -3.98 11.95 -32.83
C TRP A 136 -4.30 11.15 -34.09
N ALA A 137 -4.76 11.87 -35.12
CA ALA A 137 -4.96 11.29 -36.44
C ALA A 137 -3.61 10.95 -37.10
N ASP A 138 -3.65 10.06 -38.09
CA ASP A 138 -2.48 9.74 -38.90
C ASP A 138 -1.91 11.00 -39.58
N GLY A 139 -0.59 11.06 -39.69
CA GLY A 139 0.15 12.20 -40.25
C GLY A 139 0.27 13.43 -39.35
N VAL A 140 -0.34 13.46 -38.16
CA VAL A 140 -0.18 14.56 -37.20
C VAL A 140 0.94 14.21 -36.21
N PRO A 141 2.04 14.98 -36.12
CA PRO A 141 3.09 14.75 -35.13
C PRO A 141 2.55 15.05 -33.72
N PRO A 142 2.37 14.04 -32.85
CA PRO A 142 1.72 14.22 -31.56
C PRO A 142 2.47 15.17 -30.62
N GLN A 143 1.77 16.17 -30.08
CA GLN A 143 2.27 17.12 -29.09
C GLN A 143 1.25 17.33 -27.97
N LEU A 144 1.74 17.32 -26.72
CA LEU A 144 0.96 17.60 -25.52
C LEU A 144 1.83 18.37 -24.52
N GLU A 145 1.23 19.37 -23.88
CA GLU A 145 1.67 19.92 -22.60
C GLU A 145 0.52 19.80 -21.60
N LEU A 146 0.77 19.14 -20.47
CA LEU A 146 -0.17 18.95 -19.38
C LEU A 146 0.44 19.45 -18.07
N VAL A 147 -0.31 20.26 -17.33
CA VAL A 147 0.05 20.82 -16.04
C VAL A 147 -0.89 20.26 -14.98
N SER A 148 -0.34 19.60 -13.96
CA SER A 148 -1.08 19.08 -12.81
C SER A 148 -0.70 19.84 -11.55
N ARG A 149 -1.69 20.27 -10.77
CA ARG A 149 -1.47 20.90 -9.46
C ARG A 149 -1.82 19.92 -8.35
N VAL A 150 -0.87 19.67 -7.47
CA VAL A 150 -1.00 18.65 -6.42
C VAL A 150 -0.45 19.22 -5.13
N GLU A 151 -1.13 18.99 -4.00
CA GLU A 151 -0.59 19.27 -2.69
C GLU A 151 -0.22 17.97 -1.99
N THR A 152 0.89 17.96 -1.27
CA THR A 152 1.31 16.81 -0.46
C THR A 152 1.75 17.22 0.93
N GLN A 153 1.69 16.27 1.85
CA GLN A 153 2.24 16.41 3.19
C GLN A 153 2.76 15.07 3.67
N ASP A 154 3.89 15.09 4.40
CA ASP A 154 4.47 13.89 5.00
C ASP A 154 3.43 13.04 5.75
N ARG A 155 3.42 11.74 5.44
CA ARG A 155 2.46 10.79 6.00
C ARG A 155 3.09 10.10 7.19
N HIS A 156 2.40 10.15 8.33
CA HIS A 156 2.81 9.50 9.56
C HIS A 156 1.75 8.50 10.02
N PHE A 157 2.19 7.30 10.38
CA PHE A 157 1.40 6.31 11.08
C PHE A 157 1.59 6.48 12.59
N ASP A 158 0.48 6.66 13.29
CA ASP A 158 0.46 6.74 14.75
C ASP A 158 -0.20 5.48 15.34
N VAL A 159 0.62 4.65 15.98
CA VAL A 159 0.18 3.39 16.62
C VAL A 159 -0.75 3.63 17.82
N THR A 160 -0.88 4.86 18.31
CA THR A 160 -1.78 5.21 19.40
C THR A 160 -3.21 5.47 18.91
N LYS A 161 -3.41 5.79 17.63
CA LYS A 161 -4.71 6.12 17.03
C LYS A 161 -5.43 4.85 16.53
N LYS A 162 -5.91 4.00 17.45
CA LYS A 162 -6.52 2.67 17.14
C LYS A 162 -8.04 2.67 16.82
N HIS A 163 -8.59 3.82 16.44
CA HIS A 163 -10.04 4.01 16.29
C HIS A 163 -10.43 4.48 14.89
N CYS A 164 -9.63 4.17 13.87
CA CYS A 164 -9.96 4.45 12.48
C CYS A 164 -11.21 3.66 12.06
N ALA A 165 -12.07 4.31 11.26
CA ALA A 165 -13.23 3.65 10.68
C ALA A 165 -12.79 2.47 9.78
N PRO A 166 -13.57 1.38 9.73
CA PRO A 166 -13.23 0.25 8.88
C PRO A 166 -13.31 0.63 7.40
N GLU A 167 -12.38 0.11 6.61
CA GLU A 167 -12.40 0.24 5.15
C GLU A 167 -13.51 -0.64 4.55
N ARG A 168 -13.98 -0.27 3.36
CA ARG A 168 -15.01 -1.03 2.64
C ARG A 168 -14.51 -2.45 2.32
N GLY A 169 -15.31 -3.45 2.67
CA GLY A 169 -14.95 -4.85 2.48
C GLY A 169 -14.63 -5.25 1.04
N GLU A 170 -15.21 -4.58 0.04
CA GLU A 170 -14.87 -4.80 -1.38
C GLU A 170 -13.45 -4.34 -1.72
N ILE A 171 -13.00 -3.20 -1.17
CA ILE A 171 -11.62 -2.73 -1.32
C ILE A 171 -10.66 -3.73 -0.68
N LEU A 172 -10.98 -4.20 0.54
CA LEU A 172 -10.14 -5.18 1.23
C LEU A 172 -10.06 -6.50 0.46
N ARG A 173 -11.20 -7.04 0.00
CA ARG A 173 -11.25 -8.27 -0.81
C ARG A 173 -10.44 -8.16 -2.08
N ARG A 174 -10.49 -7.01 -2.78
CA ARG A 174 -9.67 -6.75 -3.96
C ARG A 174 -8.18 -6.76 -3.64
N ASN A 175 -7.78 -6.09 -2.57
CA ASN A 175 -6.38 -6.01 -2.13
C ASN A 175 -5.87 -7.28 -1.42
N LEU A 176 -6.68 -8.36 -1.41
CA LEU A 176 -6.27 -9.71 -1.06
C LEU A 176 -6.09 -10.60 -2.29
N GLN A 177 -6.61 -10.21 -3.45
CA GLN A 177 -6.58 -11.06 -4.64
C GLN A 177 -5.16 -11.24 -5.18
N SER A 178 -4.91 -12.46 -5.66
CA SER A 178 -3.81 -12.77 -6.57
C SER A 178 -4.05 -12.08 -7.90
N THR A 179 -2.98 -11.79 -8.63
CA THR A 179 -3.06 -11.32 -10.01
C THR A 179 -2.26 -12.28 -10.91
N GLU A 180 -2.42 -12.24 -12.23
CA GLU A 180 -1.65 -13.07 -13.16
C GLU A 180 -0.13 -12.82 -13.05
N LEU A 181 0.26 -11.56 -12.86
CA LEU A 181 1.64 -11.10 -12.78
C LEU A 181 2.20 -11.23 -11.36
N MET A 182 1.35 -11.15 -10.33
CA MET A 182 1.72 -11.40 -8.94
C MET A 182 0.93 -12.61 -8.40
N PRO A 183 1.27 -13.84 -8.84
CA PRO A 183 0.57 -15.03 -8.41
C PRO A 183 0.87 -15.35 -6.94
N ILE A 184 -0.19 -15.51 -6.16
CA ILE A 184 -0.11 -16.02 -4.78
C ILE A 184 -0.16 -17.54 -4.86
N ASN A 185 0.99 -18.16 -5.16
CA ASN A 185 1.15 -19.61 -5.21
C ASN A 185 1.50 -20.20 -3.83
N ASP A 186 1.50 -21.53 -3.72
CA ASP A 186 1.76 -22.24 -2.46
C ASP A 186 3.15 -21.91 -1.89
N LYS A 187 4.16 -21.73 -2.75
CA LYS A 187 5.52 -21.36 -2.32
C LYS A 187 5.58 -19.97 -1.70
N THR A 188 4.90 -18.98 -2.30
CA THR A 188 4.76 -17.63 -1.71
C THR A 188 4.06 -17.69 -0.36
N ARG A 189 3.01 -18.53 -0.24
CA ARG A 189 2.30 -18.75 1.03
C ARG A 189 3.19 -19.38 2.08
N GLU A 190 3.90 -20.47 1.77
CA GLU A 190 4.83 -21.13 2.70
C GLU A 190 5.92 -20.19 3.23
N ILE A 191 6.49 -19.34 2.36
CA ILE A 191 7.47 -18.34 2.77
C ILE A 191 6.83 -17.33 3.72
N ALA A 192 5.66 -16.79 3.36
CA ALA A 192 4.99 -15.76 4.15
C ALA A 192 4.55 -16.30 5.53
N GLU A 193 3.99 -17.53 5.58
CA GLU A 193 3.61 -18.21 6.82
C GLU A 193 4.82 -18.48 7.73
N ARG A 194 5.97 -18.86 7.15
CA ARG A 194 7.22 -19.04 7.91
C ARG A 194 7.75 -17.73 8.48
N ILE A 195 7.65 -16.62 7.74
CA ILE A 195 8.06 -15.29 8.21
C ILE A 195 7.15 -14.85 9.36
N VAL A 196 5.83 -14.98 9.20
CA VAL A 196 4.83 -14.55 10.20
C VAL A 196 4.84 -15.46 11.44
N GLY A 197 5.08 -16.76 11.26
CA GLY A 197 5.10 -17.73 12.34
C GLY A 197 3.78 -17.76 13.13
N ARG A 198 3.84 -17.45 14.43
CA ARG A 198 2.69 -17.48 15.34
C ARG A 198 2.03 -16.11 15.55
N VAL A 199 2.49 -15.07 14.85
CA VAL A 199 1.96 -13.70 15.00
C VAL A 199 0.55 -13.63 14.41
N ARG A 200 -0.43 -13.20 15.23
CA ARG A 200 -1.85 -13.10 14.84
C ARG A 200 -2.34 -11.67 14.64
N ASP A 201 -1.71 -10.70 15.28
CA ASP A 201 -2.09 -9.30 15.19
C ASP A 201 -1.71 -8.74 13.81
N PRO A 202 -2.66 -8.21 12.99
CA PRO A 202 -2.38 -7.76 11.62
C PRO A 202 -1.29 -6.70 11.50
N LEU A 203 -1.21 -5.77 12.47
CA LEU A 203 -0.15 -4.76 12.52
C LEU A 203 1.22 -5.42 12.72
N ALA A 204 1.32 -6.32 13.69
CA ALA A 204 2.55 -7.07 13.94
C ALA A 204 2.93 -7.99 12.77
N GLN A 205 1.95 -8.61 12.09
CA GLN A 205 2.20 -9.40 10.88
C GLN A 205 2.82 -8.53 9.78
N GLY A 206 2.22 -7.37 9.50
CA GLY A 206 2.76 -6.40 8.53
C GLY A 206 4.18 -5.96 8.90
N LYS A 207 4.47 -5.74 10.19
CA LYS A 207 5.81 -5.36 10.67
C LYS A 207 6.86 -6.44 10.43
N VAL A 208 6.54 -7.69 10.76
CA VAL A 208 7.49 -8.81 10.60
C VAL A 208 7.76 -9.08 9.12
N LEU A 209 6.73 -9.00 8.27
CA LEU A 209 6.89 -9.07 6.81
C LEU A 209 7.76 -7.92 6.28
N TYR A 210 7.49 -6.69 6.71
CA TYR A 210 8.29 -5.53 6.33
C TYR A 210 9.76 -5.70 6.72
N ASP A 211 10.03 -6.09 7.96
CA ASP A 211 11.40 -6.25 8.45
C ASP A 211 12.19 -7.28 7.63
N TRP A 212 11.53 -8.38 7.25
CA TRP A 212 12.14 -9.41 6.41
C TRP A 212 12.45 -8.89 5.01
N VAL A 213 11.52 -8.18 4.37
CA VAL A 213 11.75 -7.58 3.04
C VAL A 213 12.81 -6.49 3.09
N ALA A 214 12.82 -5.68 4.15
CA ALA A 214 13.80 -4.63 4.38
C ALA A 214 15.22 -5.20 4.54
N GLU A 215 15.41 -6.29 5.31
CA GLU A 215 16.71 -6.95 5.40
C GLU A 215 17.20 -7.46 4.05
N ARG A 216 16.30 -7.97 3.20
CA ARG A 216 16.65 -8.36 1.84
C ARG A 216 17.04 -7.16 0.98
N ALA A 217 16.27 -6.09 1.02
CA ALA A 217 16.58 -4.85 0.29
C ALA A 217 17.99 -4.32 0.60
N LEU A 218 18.45 -4.49 1.85
CA LEU A 218 19.78 -4.07 2.28
C LEU A 218 20.91 -4.99 1.77
N ARG A 219 20.63 -6.28 1.53
CA ARG A 219 21.66 -7.31 1.32
C ARG A 219 21.67 -7.93 -0.08
N ASP A 220 20.60 -7.78 -0.87
CA ASP A 220 20.47 -8.48 -2.15
C ASP A 220 21.55 -8.00 -3.15
N PRO A 221 22.43 -8.86 -3.67
CA PRO A 221 23.58 -8.45 -4.47
C PRO A 221 23.27 -8.25 -5.97
N GLU A 222 22.11 -7.68 -6.34
CA GLU A 222 21.64 -7.35 -7.72
C GLU A 222 20.63 -8.30 -8.37
N THR A 223 20.24 -9.41 -7.73
CA THR A 223 19.22 -10.29 -8.31
C THR A 223 17.84 -9.65 -8.13
N PRO A 224 16.89 -9.74 -9.08
CA PRO A 224 15.53 -9.27 -8.84
C PRO A 224 15.03 -9.89 -7.54
N ALA A 225 14.58 -9.07 -6.59
CA ALA A 225 14.19 -9.49 -5.23
C ALA A 225 13.21 -10.69 -5.21
N LEU A 226 12.48 -10.84 -6.32
CA LEU A 226 11.53 -11.90 -6.61
C LEU A 226 12.19 -13.23 -7.09
N ALA A 227 13.25 -13.17 -7.91
CA ALA A 227 14.00 -14.36 -8.35
C ALA A 227 14.90 -14.93 -7.23
N ALA A 228 15.47 -14.08 -6.37
CA ALA A 228 16.30 -14.52 -5.23
C ALA A 228 15.50 -15.03 -4.02
N GLY A 229 14.16 -14.93 -4.06
CA GLY A 229 13.24 -15.28 -2.98
C GLY A 229 12.38 -16.50 -3.26
N GLY A 230 12.38 -17.04 -4.49
CA GLY A 230 11.61 -18.22 -4.84
C GLY A 230 10.12 -17.97 -5.10
N ILE A 231 9.70 -16.72 -5.31
CA ILE A 231 8.36 -16.46 -5.86
C ILE A 231 8.46 -16.67 -7.36
N ASP A 232 7.66 -17.57 -7.93
CA ASP A 232 7.58 -17.75 -9.40
C ASP A 232 7.03 -16.47 -9.99
N THR A 233 7.95 -15.57 -10.32
CA THR A 233 7.63 -14.25 -10.83
C THR A 233 7.84 -14.34 -12.31
N PRO A 234 6.79 -14.15 -13.13
CA PRO A 234 6.95 -14.10 -14.56
C PRO A 234 8.10 -13.12 -14.89
N PRO A 235 9.07 -13.48 -15.75
CA PRO A 235 10.16 -12.60 -16.15
C PRO A 235 9.67 -11.21 -16.59
N GLN A 236 8.47 -11.15 -17.16
CA GLN A 236 7.76 -9.93 -17.54
C GLN A 236 7.51 -8.98 -16.36
N LEU A 237 7.16 -9.50 -15.17
CA LEU A 237 7.02 -8.68 -13.98
C LEU A 237 8.41 -8.31 -13.41
N ALA A 238 9.39 -9.22 -13.44
CA ALA A 238 10.75 -8.89 -12.99
C ALA A 238 11.39 -7.78 -13.82
N ASP A 239 11.19 -7.79 -15.14
CA ASP A 239 11.67 -6.78 -16.08
C ASP A 239 10.87 -5.47 -15.97
N ALA A 240 9.53 -5.54 -15.86
CA ALA A 240 8.68 -4.35 -15.76
C ALA A 240 8.87 -3.59 -14.45
N LEU A 241 9.20 -4.26 -13.34
CA LEU A 241 9.34 -3.61 -12.04
C LEU A 241 10.67 -2.88 -11.82
N GLY A 242 11.65 -3.11 -12.70
CA GLY A 242 13.02 -2.75 -12.39
C GLY A 242 13.45 -3.28 -11.01
N ARG A 243 14.63 -2.85 -10.54
CA ARG A 243 15.18 -3.36 -9.27
C ARG A 243 14.49 -2.79 -8.02
N ASN A 244 13.93 -1.58 -8.12
CA ASN A 244 13.40 -0.84 -6.96
C ASN A 244 11.92 -1.15 -6.66
N ALA A 245 11.03 -1.21 -7.66
CA ALA A 245 9.62 -1.52 -7.39
C ALA A 245 9.42 -2.98 -6.93
N GLY A 246 10.37 -3.87 -7.22
CA GLY A 246 10.35 -5.28 -6.83
C GLY A 246 10.21 -5.51 -5.32
N HIS A 247 10.84 -4.68 -4.47
CA HIS A 247 10.75 -4.85 -3.01
C HIS A 247 9.39 -4.44 -2.44
N ALA A 248 8.79 -3.37 -2.97
CA ALA A 248 7.45 -2.96 -2.58
C ALA A 248 6.43 -4.06 -2.94
N LEU A 249 6.53 -4.64 -4.13
CA LEU A 249 5.61 -5.69 -4.57
C LEU A 249 5.87 -7.04 -3.92
N LEU A 250 7.11 -7.37 -3.60
CA LEU A 250 7.43 -8.52 -2.76
C LEU A 250 6.72 -8.43 -1.41
N PHE A 251 6.74 -7.25 -0.77
CA PHE A 251 5.98 -7.03 0.46
C PHE A 251 4.48 -7.25 0.24
N VAL A 252 3.91 -6.69 -0.83
CA VAL A 252 2.48 -6.88 -1.13
C VAL A 252 2.13 -8.35 -1.35
N ALA A 253 2.93 -9.08 -2.14
CA ALA A 253 2.70 -10.50 -2.41
C ALA A 253 2.69 -11.34 -1.12
N LEU A 254 3.69 -11.13 -0.25
CA LEU A 254 3.78 -11.85 1.03
C LEU A 254 2.64 -11.49 1.97
N ALA A 255 2.27 -10.20 2.05
CA ALA A 255 1.15 -9.76 2.87
C ALA A 255 -0.17 -10.40 2.43
N ARG A 256 -0.47 -10.36 1.13
CA ARG A 256 -1.69 -10.99 0.59
C ARG A 256 -1.70 -12.49 0.82
N ALA A 257 -0.54 -13.16 0.74
CA ALA A 257 -0.43 -14.61 0.92
C ALA A 257 -0.84 -15.10 2.32
N VAL A 258 -0.72 -14.26 3.35
CA VAL A 258 -1.15 -14.54 4.73
C VAL A 258 -2.49 -13.88 5.09
N GLY A 259 -3.22 -13.37 4.10
CA GLY A 259 -4.54 -12.77 4.31
C GLY A 259 -4.51 -11.33 4.83
N LEU A 260 -3.40 -10.60 4.67
CA LEU A 260 -3.29 -9.18 5.00
C LEU A 260 -3.55 -8.34 3.73
N PRO A 261 -4.62 -7.53 3.66
CA PRO A 261 -4.88 -6.72 2.48
C PRO A 261 -3.74 -5.72 2.27
N ALA A 262 -3.14 -5.73 1.08
CA ALA A 262 -1.99 -4.89 0.76
C ALA A 262 -2.03 -4.42 -0.69
N ARG A 263 -1.44 -3.26 -0.98
CA ARG A 263 -1.38 -2.71 -2.34
C ARG A 263 -0.09 -1.93 -2.60
N PRO A 264 0.40 -1.95 -3.86
CA PRO A 264 1.42 -1.02 -4.29
C PRO A 264 0.82 0.39 -4.42
N VAL A 265 1.66 1.40 -4.32
CA VAL A 265 1.34 2.78 -4.68
C VAL A 265 2.42 3.25 -5.63
N PHE A 266 2.06 3.33 -6.91
CA PHE A 266 2.93 3.84 -7.97
C PHE A 266 2.92 5.36 -7.95
N GLY A 267 4.07 5.97 -8.20
CA GLY A 267 4.20 7.41 -8.12
C GLY A 267 5.44 7.97 -8.79
N LEU A 268 5.62 9.28 -8.65
CA LEU A 268 6.70 10.05 -9.24
C LEU A 268 7.36 10.94 -8.18
N ARG A 269 8.67 10.82 -7.97
CA ARG A 269 9.42 11.73 -7.10
C ARG A 269 9.52 13.11 -7.75
N CYS A 270 9.32 14.16 -6.95
CA CYS A 270 9.17 15.53 -7.45
C CYS A 270 9.84 16.59 -6.58
N ASP A 271 10.53 16.21 -5.50
CA ASP A 271 11.28 17.13 -4.65
C ASP A 271 12.52 16.44 -4.07
N TYR A 272 13.41 17.23 -3.47
CA TYR A 272 14.53 16.69 -2.71
C TYR A 272 14.04 15.90 -1.48
N SER A 273 14.87 14.97 -1.00
CA SER A 273 14.63 14.25 0.24
C SER A 273 15.50 14.83 1.35
N LYS A 274 14.94 14.97 2.55
CA LYS A 274 15.64 15.33 3.79
C LYS A 274 16.27 14.11 4.45
N LEU A 275 15.83 12.90 4.10
CA LEU A 275 16.38 11.66 4.64
C LEU A 275 17.72 11.32 3.98
N LEU A 276 17.73 11.21 2.65
CA LEU A 276 18.92 10.91 1.85
C LEU A 276 18.76 11.51 0.44
N PRO A 277 19.78 12.16 -0.14
CA PRO A 277 19.69 12.76 -1.47
C PRO A 277 19.17 11.79 -2.56
N SER A 278 19.60 10.53 -2.53
CA SER A 278 19.16 9.45 -3.43
C SER A 278 17.67 9.11 -3.36
N LEU A 279 16.94 9.60 -2.35
CA LEU A 279 15.51 9.39 -2.15
C LEU A 279 14.64 10.54 -2.69
N GLY A 280 15.26 11.60 -3.23
CA GLY A 280 14.60 12.69 -3.95
C GLY A 280 14.88 12.70 -5.45
N ALA A 281 14.24 13.63 -6.15
CA ALA A 281 14.51 13.92 -7.55
C ALA A 281 14.23 15.40 -7.85
N LEU A 282 15.08 16.03 -8.67
CA LEU A 282 14.98 17.43 -9.10
C LEU A 282 15.27 17.52 -10.61
N GLY A 283 14.80 18.58 -11.26
CA GLY A 283 15.05 18.81 -12.68
C GLY A 283 14.13 17.97 -13.58
N GLU A 284 14.71 17.19 -14.51
CA GLU A 284 13.97 16.28 -15.40
C GLU A 284 13.61 14.98 -14.66
N LEU A 285 12.32 14.72 -14.55
CA LEU A 285 11.75 13.64 -13.72
C LEU A 285 11.39 12.39 -14.53
N ASN A 286 11.81 12.30 -15.80
CA ASN A 286 11.42 11.22 -16.73
C ASN A 286 11.80 9.81 -16.24
N ARG A 287 12.73 9.70 -15.27
CA ARG A 287 13.19 8.46 -14.65
C ARG A 287 12.95 8.41 -13.15
N ALA A 288 12.17 9.33 -12.60
CA ALA A 288 11.93 9.49 -11.17
C ALA A 288 10.70 8.70 -10.66
N PHE A 289 10.15 7.82 -11.49
CA PHE A 289 9.04 6.94 -11.13
C PHE A 289 9.46 5.93 -10.06
N HIS A 290 8.57 5.67 -9.13
CA HIS A 290 8.84 4.80 -7.99
C HIS A 290 7.57 4.06 -7.54
N CYS A 291 7.76 3.01 -6.74
CA CYS A 291 6.67 2.25 -6.14
C CYS A 291 6.92 2.10 -4.64
N ARG A 292 5.91 2.45 -3.84
CA ARG A 292 5.84 2.16 -2.40
C ARG A 292 4.74 1.14 -2.15
N ALA A 293 4.57 0.70 -0.91
CA ALA A 293 3.49 -0.24 -0.57
C ALA A 293 2.78 0.19 0.69
N GLU A 294 1.55 -0.28 0.87
CA GLU A 294 0.81 -0.13 2.12
C GLU A 294 -0.03 -1.36 2.38
N PHE A 295 -0.36 -1.59 3.64
CA PHE A 295 -1.21 -2.69 4.07
C PHE A 295 -2.28 -2.20 5.04
N TYR A 296 -3.42 -2.86 5.05
CA TYR A 296 -4.53 -2.51 5.92
C TYR A 296 -4.42 -3.25 7.25
N ALA A 297 -4.49 -2.52 8.36
CA ALA A 297 -4.65 -3.09 9.69
C ALA A 297 -5.97 -2.60 10.33
N PRO A 298 -6.85 -3.50 10.79
CA PRO A 298 -8.09 -3.11 11.47
C PRO A 298 -7.83 -2.16 12.64
N GLY A 299 -8.60 -1.07 12.70
CA GLY A 299 -8.47 -0.02 13.71
C GLY A 299 -7.44 1.07 13.40
N TYR A 300 -6.55 0.87 12.42
CA TYR A 300 -5.49 1.84 12.07
C TYR A 300 -5.61 2.45 10.67
N ASP A 301 -6.34 1.78 9.76
CA ASP A 301 -6.41 2.09 8.32
C ASP A 301 -5.19 1.56 7.53
N TRP A 302 -4.97 2.06 6.30
CA TRP A 302 -3.82 1.77 5.47
C TRP A 302 -2.53 2.32 6.09
N ILE A 303 -1.58 1.43 6.38
CA ILE A 303 -0.28 1.73 6.98
C ILE A 303 0.79 1.76 5.87
N PRO A 304 1.50 2.88 5.68
CA PRO A 304 2.53 3.00 4.66
C PRO A 304 3.77 2.19 5.02
N VAL A 305 4.36 1.52 4.04
CA VAL A 305 5.68 0.90 4.14
C VAL A 305 6.54 1.22 2.92
N ASN A 306 7.86 1.15 3.06
CA ASN A 306 8.77 1.52 1.99
C ASN A 306 10.11 0.76 2.02
N PRO A 307 10.09 -0.56 1.77
CA PRO A 307 11.33 -1.33 1.70
C PRO A 307 12.16 -1.03 0.43
N ALA A 308 11.55 -0.49 -0.62
CA ALA A 308 12.21 -0.18 -1.89
C ALA A 308 13.27 0.94 -1.75
N ASP A 309 12.99 1.97 -0.95
CA ASP A 309 13.93 3.07 -0.75
C ASP A 309 15.22 2.63 -0.02
N LEU A 310 15.18 1.54 0.77
CA LEU A 310 16.39 0.98 1.39
C LEU A 310 17.36 0.49 0.32
N ARG A 311 16.86 -0.23 -0.70
CA ARG A 311 17.70 -0.73 -1.79
C ARG A 311 18.25 0.42 -2.62
N GLN A 312 17.40 1.40 -2.92
CA GLN A 312 17.81 2.59 -3.66
C GLN A 312 18.93 3.34 -2.92
N ALA A 313 18.82 3.51 -1.60
CA ALA A 313 19.85 4.14 -0.79
C ALA A 313 21.17 3.35 -0.82
N VAL A 314 21.14 2.02 -0.65
CA VAL A 314 22.35 1.18 -0.74
C VAL A 314 23.07 1.36 -2.07
N ILE A 315 22.35 1.27 -3.20
CA ILE A 315 22.94 1.37 -4.53
C ILE A 315 23.47 2.79 -4.79
N ALA A 316 22.61 3.80 -4.61
CA ALA A 316 22.90 5.16 -5.06
C ALA A 316 23.91 5.89 -4.16
N GLU A 317 23.86 5.64 -2.85
CA GLU A 317 24.75 6.27 -1.86
C GLU A 317 25.97 5.37 -1.54
N LYS A 318 26.03 4.16 -2.11
CA LYS A 318 27.09 3.15 -1.87
C LYS A 318 27.29 2.82 -0.38
N LEU A 319 26.19 2.72 0.35
CA LEU A 319 26.19 2.45 1.78
C LEU A 319 26.34 0.95 2.04
N ALA A 320 27.10 0.60 3.09
CA ALA A 320 27.16 -0.76 3.59
C ALA A 320 25.82 -1.16 4.23
N ALA A 321 25.46 -2.44 4.19
CA ALA A 321 24.16 -2.93 4.68
C ALA A 321 23.91 -2.66 6.18
N ASP A 322 24.97 -2.43 6.96
CA ASP A 322 24.96 -2.12 8.40
C ASP A 322 25.15 -0.64 8.72
N ASP A 323 25.13 0.25 7.72
CA ASP A 323 25.26 1.70 7.92
C ASP A 323 24.13 2.24 8.83
N GLY A 324 24.49 3.09 9.79
CA GLY A 324 23.55 3.68 10.74
C GLY A 324 22.42 4.48 10.10
N LYS A 325 22.67 5.11 8.94
CA LYS A 325 21.63 5.81 8.16
C LYS A 325 20.57 4.84 7.65
N LEU A 326 20.98 3.65 7.21
CA LEU A 326 20.06 2.61 6.76
C LEU A 326 19.27 2.01 7.92
N ALA A 327 19.88 1.89 9.11
CA ALA A 327 19.16 1.47 10.31
C ALA A 327 18.04 2.47 10.69
N VAL A 328 18.29 3.77 10.55
CA VAL A 328 17.27 4.81 10.76
C VAL A 328 16.21 4.76 9.65
N LEU A 329 16.64 4.72 8.38
CA LEU A 329 15.72 4.63 7.23
C LEU A 329 14.83 3.40 7.32
N LYS A 330 15.35 2.25 7.76
CA LYS A 330 14.57 1.02 7.95
C LYS A 330 13.49 1.21 9.00
N LYS A 331 13.75 1.94 10.08
CA LYS A 331 12.72 2.22 11.10
C LYS A 331 11.64 3.16 10.55
N LEU A 332 12.04 4.23 9.84
CA LEU A 332 11.11 5.18 9.23
C LEU A 332 10.28 4.54 8.11
N GLY A 333 10.87 3.65 7.32
CA GLY A 333 10.18 2.99 6.21
C GLY A 333 9.00 2.10 6.65
N PHE A 334 8.75 1.91 7.95
CA PHE A 334 7.50 1.39 8.47
C PHE A 334 6.69 2.52 9.12
N GLY A 335 5.65 2.98 8.44
CA GLY A 335 4.73 3.98 8.97
C GLY A 335 5.06 5.42 8.59
N PHE A 336 6.15 5.71 7.87
CA PHE A 336 6.44 7.05 7.39
C PHE A 336 6.68 7.11 5.89
N TRP A 337 6.05 8.08 5.24
CA TRP A 337 6.42 8.52 3.89
C TRP A 337 6.79 10.00 3.93
N GLU A 338 8.05 10.29 3.61
CA GLU A 338 8.42 11.62 3.15
C GLU A 338 7.70 11.84 1.81
N MET A 339 6.82 12.84 1.77
CA MET A 339 5.99 13.13 0.59
C MET A 339 6.68 14.11 -0.36
N ASN A 340 7.92 13.80 -0.71
CA ASN A 340 8.69 14.42 -1.81
C ASN A 340 8.37 13.78 -3.18
N TRP A 341 7.16 13.25 -3.31
CA TRP A 341 6.67 12.47 -4.46
C TRP A 341 5.14 12.59 -4.53
N ILE A 342 4.59 12.25 -5.69
CA ILE A 342 3.16 12.24 -5.97
C ILE A 342 2.73 10.79 -6.24
N GLY A 343 1.73 10.31 -5.52
CA GLY A 343 1.05 9.04 -5.78
C GLY A 343 0.12 9.17 -6.99
N LEU A 344 0.20 8.20 -7.90
CA LEU A 344 -0.57 8.17 -9.14
C LEU A 344 -1.74 7.18 -9.05
N ASN A 345 -1.45 5.91 -8.75
CA ASN A 345 -2.46 4.86 -8.64
C ASN A 345 -1.94 3.63 -7.88
N THR A 346 -2.84 2.66 -7.65
CA THR A 346 -2.53 1.37 -6.99
C THR A 346 -2.75 0.18 -7.93
N ALA A 347 -2.87 0.45 -9.22
CA ALA A 347 -3.40 -0.47 -10.21
C ALA A 347 -2.33 -1.50 -10.64
N LEU A 348 -2.73 -2.76 -10.62
CA LEU A 348 -1.99 -3.87 -11.22
C LEU A 348 -2.82 -4.41 -12.39
N GLU A 349 -2.16 -4.94 -13.42
CA GLU A 349 -2.83 -5.53 -14.60
C GLU A 349 -3.77 -4.56 -15.33
N VAL A 350 -3.22 -3.39 -15.65
CA VAL A 350 -3.97 -2.32 -16.30
C VAL A 350 -4.14 -2.62 -17.77
N THR A 351 -5.38 -2.69 -18.24
CA THR A 351 -5.69 -2.58 -19.67
C THR A 351 -6.17 -1.14 -19.93
N PRO A 352 -5.35 -0.28 -20.56
CA PRO A 352 -5.77 1.09 -20.83
C PRO A 352 -7.04 1.11 -21.66
N ARG A 353 -7.96 2.04 -21.37
CA ARG A 353 -9.23 2.14 -22.09
C ARG A 353 -8.98 2.31 -23.59
N ASP A 354 -9.65 1.50 -24.41
CA ASP A 354 -9.53 1.50 -25.88
C ASP A 354 -8.16 1.06 -26.42
N SER A 355 -7.24 0.56 -25.57
CA SER A 355 -5.98 -0.08 -26.00
C SER A 355 -6.26 -1.39 -26.72
N ARG A 356 -5.37 -1.74 -27.67
CA ARG A 356 -5.37 -3.04 -28.36
C ARG A 356 -4.23 -3.95 -27.90
N ALA A 357 -3.39 -3.47 -26.99
CA ALA A 357 -2.26 -4.21 -26.46
C ALA A 357 -2.67 -5.20 -25.36
N ARG A 358 -1.71 -6.01 -24.93
CA ARG A 358 -1.88 -6.87 -23.75
C ARG A 358 -1.96 -6.03 -22.46
N PRO A 359 -2.58 -6.54 -21.39
CA PRO A 359 -2.56 -5.88 -20.09
C PRO A 359 -1.14 -5.51 -19.65
N LEU A 360 -0.98 -4.30 -19.15
CA LEU A 360 0.24 -3.78 -18.55
C LEU A 360 0.36 -4.25 -17.11
N PRO A 361 1.57 -4.57 -16.63
CA PRO A 361 1.77 -4.88 -15.21
C PRO A 361 1.26 -3.81 -14.27
N PHE A 362 1.45 -2.55 -14.64
CA PHE A 362 0.97 -1.35 -13.98
C PHE A 362 1.09 -0.18 -14.96
N LEU A 363 0.45 0.95 -14.66
CA LEU A 363 0.56 2.18 -15.45
C LEU A 363 1.16 3.28 -14.58
N ALA A 364 2.48 3.45 -14.61
CA ALA A 364 3.18 4.51 -13.88
C ALA A 364 3.80 5.57 -14.81
N THR A 365 4.24 5.17 -16.00
CA THR A 365 4.83 6.05 -17.01
C THR A 365 3.83 6.39 -18.10
N PRO A 366 4.09 7.42 -18.94
CA PRO A 366 3.31 7.64 -20.14
C PRO A 366 3.34 6.40 -21.03
N TYR A 367 2.17 5.97 -21.49
CA TYR A 367 2.01 4.82 -22.36
C TYR A 367 1.48 5.29 -23.73
N VAL A 368 2.23 5.05 -24.80
CA VAL A 368 1.91 5.54 -26.14
C VAL A 368 1.83 4.37 -27.11
N GLU A 369 0.68 4.22 -27.76
CA GLU A 369 0.48 3.26 -28.86
C GLU A 369 0.45 3.97 -30.21
N THR A 370 1.16 3.41 -31.18
CA THR A 370 1.16 3.79 -32.60
C THR A 370 0.85 2.57 -33.47
N ALA A 371 0.72 2.73 -34.79
CA ALA A 371 0.58 1.56 -35.66
C ALA A 371 1.83 0.66 -35.68
N ASP A 372 3.01 1.20 -35.32
CA ASP A 372 4.27 0.44 -35.19
C ASP A 372 4.36 -0.31 -33.84
N GLY A 373 3.37 -0.18 -32.97
CA GLY A 373 3.36 -0.71 -31.61
C GLY A 373 3.53 0.34 -30.53
N VAL A 374 3.88 -0.13 -29.33
CA VAL A 374 4.07 0.72 -28.13
C VAL A 374 5.43 1.41 -28.20
N LEU A 375 5.47 2.71 -27.97
CA LEU A 375 6.72 3.46 -27.89
C LEU A 375 7.39 3.26 -26.53
N ASP A 376 8.71 3.05 -26.56
CA ASP A 376 9.53 2.99 -25.35
C ASP A 376 9.89 4.40 -24.88
N THR A 377 9.57 4.71 -23.62
CA THR A 377 9.99 5.95 -22.95
C THR A 377 11.51 6.15 -22.88
N ALA A 378 12.30 5.09 -23.06
CA ALA A 378 13.76 5.17 -23.13
C ALA A 378 14.27 5.56 -24.53
N ASP A 379 13.45 5.44 -25.58
CA ASP A 379 13.79 5.83 -26.96
C ASP A 379 13.49 7.31 -27.20
N GLY A 380 14.44 8.15 -26.80
CA GLY A 380 14.38 9.60 -26.98
C GLY A 380 14.45 10.07 -28.45
N GLU A 381 14.75 9.20 -29.41
CA GLU A 381 14.70 9.57 -30.83
C GLU A 381 13.27 9.58 -31.36
N ARG A 382 12.47 8.60 -30.92
CA ARG A 382 11.08 8.44 -31.36
C ARG A 382 10.09 9.14 -30.44
N PHE A 383 10.33 9.11 -29.13
CA PHE A 383 9.41 9.59 -28.12
C PHE A 383 10.13 10.47 -27.11
N LEU A 384 9.83 11.76 -27.12
CA LEU A 384 10.27 12.68 -26.10
C LEU A 384 9.20 12.82 -25.02
N VAL A 385 9.66 12.60 -23.79
CA VAL A 385 8.94 12.95 -22.58
C VAL A 385 9.81 13.91 -21.77
N SER A 386 9.24 15.00 -21.29
CA SER A 386 9.86 15.89 -20.30
C SER A 386 8.87 16.16 -19.18
N ILE A 387 9.24 15.77 -17.97
CA ILE A 387 8.44 15.96 -16.77
C ILE A 387 9.26 16.83 -15.80
N LYS A 388 8.67 17.94 -15.36
CA LYS A 388 9.28 18.85 -14.37
C LYS A 388 8.29 19.14 -13.27
N ALA A 389 8.81 19.31 -12.07
CA ALA A 389 8.03 19.81 -10.94
C ALA A 389 8.61 21.13 -10.46
N SER A 390 7.73 22.09 -10.17
CA SER A 390 8.06 23.27 -9.40
C SER A 390 7.25 23.24 -8.10
N ARG A 391 7.88 23.64 -7.00
CA ARG A 391 7.21 23.81 -5.71
C ARG A 391 6.85 25.29 -5.56
N SER A 392 5.59 25.60 -5.34
CA SER A 392 5.20 26.94 -4.91
C SER A 392 5.40 27.03 -3.40
N GLU A 393 6.11 28.07 -2.94
CA GLU A 393 6.12 28.41 -1.52
C GLU A 393 4.79 29.08 -1.17
N ALA A 394 4.12 28.55 -0.15
CA ALA A 394 2.87 29.10 0.38
C ALA A 394 3.15 30.26 1.34
#